data_AF-A0A1G9BDT5-F1
#
_entry.id   AF-A0A1G9BDT5-F1
#
_cell.length_a   1.000
_cell.length_b   1.000
_cell.length_c   1.000
_cell.angle_alpha   90.00
_cell.angle_beta   90.00
_cell.angle_gamma   90.00
#
_symmetry.space_group_name_H-M   'P 1'
#
loop_
_entity.id
_entity.type
_entity.pdbx_description
1 polymer ?
#
loop_
_entity_poly.entity_id
_entity_poly.type
_entity_poly.pdbx_seq_one_letter_code
_entity_poly.pdbx_strand_id
1 'polypeptide(L)'
;MGFGGISIWQLLIILVIVLLLFGTKRLKNLGGDLGGAIKGFKKAIKDEDKKDEDFDEESKEPGRLGQNEKEPASGESVKDKDKQSRDK
;
A
#
# COMPACT_ATOMS: atom_id res chain seq x y z
N MET A 1 12.92 -10.18 34.05
CA MET A 1 12.35 -8.84 33.74
C MET A 1 11.99 -8.79 32.26
N GLY A 2 10.97 -9.56 31.86
CA GLY A 2 10.54 -9.63 30.46
C GLY A 2 9.52 -8.53 30.14
N PHE A 3 9.32 -8.31 28.84
CA PHE A 3 8.39 -7.36 28.21
C PHE A 3 6.89 -7.49 28.64
N GLY A 4 6.56 -8.28 29.65
CA GLY A 4 5.19 -8.53 30.13
C GLY A 4 4.50 -7.35 30.84
N GLY A 5 5.15 -6.19 30.93
CA GLY A 5 4.55 -4.94 31.40
C GLY A 5 4.25 -3.92 30.30
N ILE A 6 4.64 -4.20 29.04
CA ILE A 6 4.29 -3.34 27.92
C ILE A 6 2.88 -3.74 27.46
N SER A 7 1.85 -3.13 28.05
CA SER A 7 0.50 -3.37 27.55
C SER A 7 0.36 -2.80 26.13
N ILE A 8 -0.49 -3.45 25.36
CA ILE A 8 -0.81 -3.07 23.97
C ILE A 8 -1.28 -1.60 23.89
N TRP A 9 -1.90 -1.10 24.97
CA TRP A 9 -2.33 0.30 25.11
C TRP A 9 -1.18 1.31 25.06
N GLN A 10 -0.03 1.01 25.66
CA GLN A 10 1.15 1.88 25.63
C GLN A 10 1.77 1.86 24.23
N LEU A 11 1.81 0.71 23.55
CA LEU A 11 2.29 0.64 22.17
C LEU A 11 1.44 1.49 21.21
N LEU A 12 0.12 1.49 21.39
CA LEU A 12 -0.77 2.35 20.60
C LEU A 12 -0.49 3.84 20.83
N ILE A 13 -0.28 4.27 22.07
CA ILE A 13 0.02 5.68 22.37
C ILE A 13 1.34 6.11 21.71
N ILE A 14 2.36 5.25 21.76
CA ILE A 14 3.66 5.51 21.15
C ILE A 14 3.54 5.57 19.62
N LEU A 15 2.77 4.65 19.03
CA LEU A 15 2.52 4.63 17.59
C LEU A 15 1.91 5.95 17.10
N VAL A 16 0.94 6.50 17.83
CA VAL A 16 0.32 7.79 17.50
C VAL A 16 1.34 8.93 17.52
N ILE A 17 2.21 8.97 18.53
CA ILE A 17 3.27 9.99 18.63
C ILE A 17 4.23 9.87 17.44
N VAL A 18 4.68 8.65 17.11
CA VAL A 18 5.56 8.40 15.96
C VAL A 18 4.89 8.84 14.65
N LEU A 19 3.61 8.54 14.46
CA LEU A 19 2.84 8.97 13.29
C LEU A 19 2.74 10.49 13.15
N LEU A 20 2.64 11.21 14.27
CA LEU A 20 2.61 12.67 14.29
C LEU A 20 3.99 13.27 13.98
N LEU A 21 5.07 12.68 14.50
CA LEU A 21 6.44 13.15 14.26
C LEU A 21 6.91 12.91 12.82
N PHE A 22 6.70 11.71 12.31
CA PHE A 22 7.12 11.33 10.95
C PHE A 22 6.10 11.75 9.89
N GLY A 23 4.84 11.97 10.28
CA GLY A 23 3.71 12.21 9.39
C GLY A 23 3.28 10.94 8.64
N THR A 24 1.98 10.83 8.38
CA THR A 24 1.39 9.67 7.66
C THR A 24 1.91 9.53 6.22
N LYS A 25 2.38 10.61 5.60
CA LYS A 25 2.87 10.62 4.21
C LYS A 25 4.20 9.87 4.06
N ARG A 26 5.14 10.05 5.01
CA ARG A 26 6.42 9.32 5.02
C ARG A 26 6.22 7.86 5.40
N LEU A 27 5.38 7.60 6.41
CA LEU A 27 5.09 6.24 6.84
C LEU A 27 4.33 5.43 5.79
N LYS A 28 3.48 6.07 4.96
CA LYS A 28 2.78 5.36 3.87
C LYS A 28 3.71 5.00 2.71
N ASN A 29 4.61 5.90 2.33
CA ASN A 29 5.60 5.62 1.29
C ASN A 29 6.55 4.49 1.74
N LEU A 30 7.13 4.59 2.94
CA LEU A 30 8.06 3.59 3.44
C LEU A 30 7.38 2.29 3.89
N GLY A 31 6.19 2.40 4.47
CA GLY A 31 5.37 1.27 4.91
C GLY A 31 4.74 0.50 3.75
N GLY A 32 4.53 1.13 2.58
CA GLY A 32 4.12 0.44 1.36
C GLY A 32 5.20 -0.56 0.90
N ASP A 33 6.45 -0.10 0.83
CA ASP A 33 7.58 -0.92 0.38
C ASP A 33 7.90 -2.04 1.38
N LEU A 34 7.99 -1.70 2.66
CA LEU A 34 8.24 -2.67 3.74
C LEU A 34 7.05 -3.62 3.92
N GLY A 35 5.83 -3.11 3.84
CA GLY A 35 4.61 -3.90 3.97
C GLY A 35 4.44 -4.89 2.82
N GLY A 36 4.82 -4.50 1.60
CA GLY A 36 4.87 -5.41 0.44
C GLY A 36 5.83 -6.56 0.64
N ALA A 37 7.06 -6.28 1.09
CA ALA A 37 8.08 -7.29 1.37
C ALA A 37 7.63 -8.27 2.48
N ILE A 38 7.10 -7.74 3.59
CA ILE A 38 6.59 -8.56 4.70
C ILE A 38 5.37 -9.39 4.29
N LYS A 39 4.49 -8.86 3.42
CA LYS A 39 3.32 -9.61 2.90
C LYS A 39 3.75 -10.79 2.03
N GLY A 40 4.76 -10.61 1.18
CA GLY A 40 5.34 -11.70 0.39
C GLY A 40 5.98 -12.77 1.27
N PHE A 41 6.75 -12.35 2.28
CA PHE A 41 7.36 -13.25 3.26
C PHE A 41 6.32 -14.07 4.04
N LYS A 42 5.28 -13.40 4.55
CA LYS A 42 4.19 -14.10 5.27
C LYS A 42 3.42 -15.06 4.37
N LYS A 43 3.25 -14.73 3.09
CA LYS A 43 2.60 -15.62 2.12
C LYS A 43 3.47 -16.84 1.82
N ALA A 44 4.77 -16.66 1.60
CA ALA A 44 5.70 -17.77 1.38
C ALA A 44 5.75 -18.73 2.57
N ILE A 45 5.84 -18.22 3.80
CA ILE A 45 5.80 -19.05 5.02
C ILE A 45 4.48 -19.81 5.11
N LYS A 46 3.35 -19.13 4.87
CA LYS A 46 2.03 -19.76 4.96
C LYS A 46 1.78 -20.79 3.84
N ASP A 47 2.37 -20.61 2.67
CA ASP A 47 2.31 -21.58 1.56
C ASP A 47 3.25 -22.78 1.81
N GLU A 48 4.34 -22.61 2.57
CA GLU A 48 5.16 -23.73 3.08
C GLU A 48 4.43 -24.50 4.18
N ASP A 49 3.84 -23.82 5.17
CA ASP A 49 3.06 -24.45 6.25
C ASP A 49 1.83 -25.22 5.69
N LYS A 50 1.21 -24.71 4.61
CA LYS A 50 0.08 -25.38 3.93
C LYS A 50 0.49 -26.57 3.06
N LYS A 51 1.77 -26.69 2.71
CA LYS A 51 2.29 -27.81 1.91
C LYS A 51 2.39 -29.10 2.71
N ASP A 52 2.37 -29.00 4.04
CA ASP A 52 2.38 -30.13 4.96
C ASP A 52 0.97 -30.58 5.40
N GLU A 53 -0.10 -29.82 5.12
CA GLU A 53 -1.44 -30.10 5.68
C GLU A 53 -2.59 -30.37 4.71
N ASP A 54 -2.61 -30.00 3.42
CA ASP A 54 -3.75 -30.42 2.58
C ASP A 54 -3.48 -30.37 1.07
N PHE A 55 -3.77 -31.49 0.42
CA PHE A 55 -3.87 -31.68 -1.03
C PHE A 55 -5.22 -31.21 -1.60
N ASP A 56 -5.97 -30.37 -0.88
CA ASP A 56 -7.28 -29.91 -1.30
C ASP A 56 -7.42 -28.38 -1.22
N GLU A 57 -8.08 -27.83 -2.25
CA GLU A 57 -8.61 -26.47 -2.35
C GLU A 57 -7.78 -25.39 -3.09
N GLU A 58 -7.77 -25.60 -4.41
CA GLU A 58 -7.75 -24.59 -5.47
C GLU A 58 -8.66 -23.35 -5.18
N SER A 59 -8.22 -22.19 -5.70
CA SER A 59 -9.00 -20.96 -5.92
C SER A 59 -9.36 -20.07 -4.72
N LYS A 60 -8.48 -19.10 -4.41
CA LYS A 60 -8.89 -17.70 -4.17
C LYS A 60 -7.89 -16.72 -4.77
N GLU A 61 -8.12 -16.34 -6.02
CA GLU A 61 -7.80 -14.98 -6.49
C GLU A 61 -8.76 -13.99 -5.80
N PRO A 62 -8.24 -12.90 -5.20
CA PRO A 62 -9.01 -11.69 -5.08
C PRO A 62 -8.52 -10.67 -6.11
N GLY A 63 -9.30 -10.54 -7.17
CA GLY A 63 -9.79 -9.25 -7.63
C GLY A 63 -8.77 -8.21 -8.07
N ARG A 64 -8.57 -8.13 -9.39
CA ARG A 64 -8.30 -6.86 -10.06
C ARG A 64 -9.49 -5.92 -9.77
N LEU A 65 -9.26 -4.81 -9.07
CA LEU A 65 -10.12 -3.61 -9.12
C LEU A 65 -9.43 -2.39 -8.50
N GLY A 66 -9.45 -1.28 -9.23
CA GLY A 66 -8.95 0.04 -8.84
C GLY A 66 -7.82 0.51 -9.74
N GLN A 67 -8.01 0.61 -11.05
CA GLN A 67 -8.52 1.83 -11.71
C GLN A 67 -7.83 3.11 -11.22
N ASN A 68 -7.01 3.58 -12.15
CA ASN A 68 -6.44 4.89 -12.30
C ASN A 68 -7.55 5.97 -12.26
N GLU A 69 -7.66 6.69 -11.16
CA GLU A 69 -8.39 7.96 -11.11
C GLU A 69 -7.88 8.82 -9.95
N LYS A 70 -6.84 9.60 -10.24
CA LYS A 70 -6.69 10.96 -9.71
C LYS A 70 -6.09 11.84 -10.79
N GLU A 71 -6.99 12.59 -11.44
CA GLU A 71 -6.69 13.83 -12.14
C GLU A 71 -5.62 14.66 -11.42
N PRO A 72 -4.61 15.20 -12.12
CA PRO A 72 -3.95 16.42 -11.70
C PRO A 72 -4.83 17.59 -12.17
N ALA A 73 -5.74 18.04 -11.30
CA ALA A 73 -6.36 19.34 -11.47
C ALA A 73 -5.32 20.43 -11.16
N SER A 74 -5.25 21.39 -12.08
CA SER A 74 -4.65 22.74 -11.98
C SER A 74 -3.13 22.85 -12.19
N GLY A 75 -2.78 23.43 -13.34
CA GLY A 75 -1.61 24.30 -13.43
C GLY A 75 -0.75 24.16 -14.68
N GLU A 76 -1.28 24.32 -15.90
CA GLU A 76 -0.42 24.80 -16.98
C GLU A 76 -1.17 25.69 -17.98
N SER A 77 -0.82 26.96 -17.90
CA SER A 77 -0.96 28.01 -18.89
C SER A 77 -0.26 27.69 -20.21
N VAL A 78 -0.63 28.46 -21.26
CA VAL A 78 -0.06 28.56 -22.62
C VAL A 78 -0.79 27.66 -23.63
N LYS A 79 -1.87 28.13 -24.28
CA LYS A 79 -1.92 29.07 -25.41
C LYS A 79 -0.97 28.68 -26.55
N ASP A 80 -1.41 27.76 -27.41
CA ASP A 80 -1.06 27.82 -28.82
C ASP A 80 -2.28 27.52 -29.70
N LYS A 81 -2.64 28.54 -30.47
CA LYS A 81 -3.62 28.48 -31.55
C LYS A 81 -2.84 28.03 -32.79
N ASP A 82 -3.05 26.80 -33.24
CA ASP A 82 -2.76 26.47 -34.64
C ASP A 82 -4.01 25.87 -35.29
N LYS A 83 -4.70 26.76 -36.02
CA LYS A 83 -5.78 26.44 -36.94
C LYS A 83 -5.15 25.82 -38.18
N GLN A 84 -5.26 24.50 -38.35
CA GLN A 84 -4.98 23.90 -39.65
C GLN A 84 -5.88 22.69 -39.93
N SER A 85 -6.98 22.97 -40.61
CA SER A 85 -7.68 22.07 -41.55
C SER A 85 -8.41 23.02 -42.51
N ARG A 86 -8.17 23.15 -43.83
CA ARG A 86 -7.69 22.18 -44.86
C ARG A 86 -8.39 20.83 -44.65
N ASP A 87 -9.48 20.52 -45.31
CA ASP A 87 -9.84 20.64 -46.72
C ASP A 87 -11.37 20.89 -46.80
N LYS A 88 -11.87 21.78 -47.64
CA LYS A 88 -12.08 21.59 -49.09
C LYS A 88 -12.91 20.34 -49.43
#